data_AF-A0A962GE93-F1
#
_entry.id   AF-A0A962GE93-F1
#
_cell.length_a   1.000
_cell.length_b   1.000
_cell.length_c   1.000
_cell.angle_alpha   90.00
_cell.angle_beta   90.00
_cell.angle_gamma   90.00
#
_symmetry.space_group_name_H-M   'P 1'
#
loop_
_entity.id
_entity.type
_entity.pdbx_description
1 polymer ?
#
loop_
_entity_poly.entity_id
_entity_poly.type
_entity_poly.pdbx_seq_one_letter_code
_entity_poly.pdbx_strand_id
1 'polypeptide(L)'
;EQLKYRVEIERQRVAEFERNISAQLAAEQARLEQLANTRDLRQRQADALKVRAGIAGVLQRVPVEEGQQVDAGANLARVARPGDLMAELRIAETQAKDVVIGQPARIDTRNGIVAGKV
;
A
#
# COMPACT_ATOMS: atom_id res chain seq x y z
N GLU A 1 24.00 -62.14 -16.77
CA GLU A 1 23.69 -61.26 -15.62
C GLU A 1 24.38 -59.89 -15.66
N GLN A 2 25.66 -59.80 -16.05
CA GLN A 2 26.40 -58.52 -16.12
C GLN A 2 25.75 -57.42 -16.98
N LEU A 3 25.09 -57.76 -18.09
CA LEU A 3 24.37 -56.80 -18.95
C LEU A 3 23.18 -56.14 -18.22
N LYS A 4 22.44 -56.88 -17.39
CA LYS A 4 21.31 -56.32 -16.62
C LYS A 4 21.80 -55.32 -15.59
N TYR A 5 22.86 -55.65 -14.87
CA TYR A 5 23.48 -54.77 -13.88
C TYR A 5 24.01 -53.47 -14.50
N ARG A 6 24.59 -53.56 -15.70
CA ARG A 6 25.04 -52.37 -16.45
C ARG A 6 23.87 -51.46 -16.84
N VAL A 7 22.77 -52.03 -17.35
CA VAL A 7 21.57 -51.25 -17.68
C VAL A 7 20.98 -50.57 -16.43
N GLU A 8 21.01 -51.22 -15.28
CA GLU A 8 20.48 -50.68 -14.03
C GLU A 8 21.30 -49.49 -13.50
N ILE A 9 22.64 -49.57 -13.56
CA ILE A 9 23.53 -48.44 -13.23
C ILE A 9 23.30 -47.25 -14.17
N GLU A 10 23.19 -47.50 -15.48
CA GLU A 10 22.94 -46.42 -16.44
C GLU A 10 21.57 -45.77 -16.21
N ARG A 11 20.53 -46.55 -15.86
CA ARG A 11 19.23 -45.99 -15.45
C ARG A 11 19.32 -45.15 -14.19
N GLN A 12 20.07 -45.59 -13.18
CA GLN A 12 20.29 -44.81 -11.96
C GLN A 12 21.06 -43.51 -12.26
N ARG A 13 22.08 -43.55 -13.12
CA ARG A 13 22.84 -42.36 -13.53
C ARG A 13 21.95 -41.32 -14.22
N VAL A 14 21.08 -41.77 -15.13
CA VAL A 14 20.13 -40.88 -15.80
C VAL A 14 19.17 -40.26 -14.78
N ALA A 15 18.64 -41.05 -13.84
CA ALA A 15 17.73 -40.54 -12.81
C ALA A 15 18.40 -39.51 -11.88
N GLU A 16 19.65 -39.72 -11.45
CA GLU A 16 20.39 -38.73 -10.66
C GLU A 16 20.73 -37.48 -11.48
N PHE A 17 21.01 -37.64 -12.77
CA PHE A 17 21.26 -36.51 -13.67
C PHE A 17 20.01 -35.65 -13.86
N GLU A 18 18.83 -36.27 -14.08
CA GLU A 18 17.54 -35.58 -14.14
C GLU A 18 17.24 -34.83 -12.83
N ARG A 19 17.50 -35.45 -11.67
CA ARG A 19 17.34 -34.78 -10.37
C ARG A 19 18.27 -33.59 -10.21
N ASN A 20 19.54 -33.72 -10.58
CA ASN A 20 20.50 -32.63 -10.52
C ASN A 20 20.10 -31.46 -11.43
N ILE A 21 19.66 -31.74 -12.66
CA ILE A 21 19.14 -30.69 -13.56
C ILE A 21 17.91 -30.03 -12.96
N SER A 22 16.96 -30.81 -12.43
CA SER A 22 15.74 -30.26 -11.84
C SER A 22 16.05 -29.36 -10.64
N ALA A 23 17.02 -29.74 -9.81
CA ALA A 23 17.48 -28.94 -8.68
C ALA A 23 18.18 -27.66 -9.12
N GLN A 24 19.03 -27.72 -10.16
CA GLN A 24 19.67 -26.54 -10.74
C GLN A 24 18.64 -25.59 -11.35
N LEU A 25 17.65 -26.12 -12.08
CA LEU A 25 16.58 -25.32 -12.65
C LEU A 25 15.74 -24.65 -11.56
N ALA A 26 15.39 -25.37 -10.49
CA ALA A 26 14.67 -24.82 -9.36
C ALA A 26 15.47 -23.71 -8.65
N ALA A 27 16.78 -23.88 -8.50
CA ALA A 27 17.66 -22.86 -7.93
C ALA A 27 17.73 -21.59 -8.80
N GLU A 28 17.85 -21.75 -10.12
CA GLU A 28 17.83 -20.61 -11.05
C GLU A 28 16.45 -19.94 -11.10
N GLN A 29 15.35 -20.70 -11.04
CA GLN A 29 14.00 -20.14 -10.92
C GLN A 29 13.84 -19.33 -9.63
N ALA A 30 14.26 -19.86 -8.47
CA ALA A 30 14.22 -19.14 -7.22
C ALA A 30 15.08 -17.85 -7.27
N ARG A 31 16.23 -17.90 -7.95
CA ARG A 31 17.08 -16.73 -8.17
C ARG A 31 16.40 -15.68 -9.05
N LEU A 32 15.71 -16.10 -10.11
CA LEU A 32 14.92 -15.19 -10.96
C LEU A 32 13.79 -14.53 -10.17
N GLU A 33 13.07 -15.29 -9.34
CA GLU A 33 12.02 -14.75 -8.47
C GLU A 33 12.59 -13.74 -7.46
N GLN A 34 13.73 -14.03 -6.84
CA GLN A 34 14.40 -13.10 -5.94
C GLN A 34 14.78 -11.78 -6.64
N LEU A 35 15.31 -11.86 -7.86
CA LEU A 35 15.68 -10.69 -8.66
C LEU A 35 14.44 -9.89 -9.09
N ALA A 36 13.36 -10.56 -9.49
CA ALA A 36 12.09 -9.92 -9.83
C ALA A 36 11.52 -9.16 -8.63
N ASN A 37 11.47 -9.79 -7.45
CA ASN A 37 11.01 -9.14 -6.22
C ASN A 37 11.85 -7.92 -5.84
N THR A 38 13.18 -8.02 -6.01
CA THR A 38 14.10 -6.90 -5.75
C THR A 38 13.84 -5.76 -6.73
N ARG A 39 13.66 -6.06 -8.02
CA ARG A 39 13.35 -5.08 -9.05
C ARG A 39 12.01 -4.37 -8.76
N ASP A 40 10.98 -5.10 -8.35
CA ASP A 40 9.68 -4.53 -8.02
C ASP A 40 9.70 -3.68 -6.75
N LEU A 41 10.53 -4.04 -5.76
CA LEU A 41 10.76 -3.19 -4.60
C LEU A 41 11.44 -1.87 -5.01
N ARG A 42 12.49 -1.92 -5.84
CA ARG A 42 13.19 -0.74 -6.34
C ARG A 42 12.30 0.14 -7.20
N GLN A 43 11.46 -0.46 -8.03
CA GLN A 43 10.49 0.27 -8.85
C GLN A 43 9.49 1.02 -7.96
N ARG A 44 8.92 0.35 -6.94
CA ARG A 44 8.04 1.00 -5.96
C ARG A 44 8.72 2.15 -5.23
N GLN A 45 10.00 2.01 -4.86
CA GLN A 45 10.78 3.09 -4.24
C GLN A 45 10.96 4.28 -5.19
N ALA A 46 11.26 4.04 -6.46
CA ALA A 46 11.40 5.10 -7.46
C ALA A 46 10.07 5.82 -7.72
N ASP A 47 8.98 5.08 -7.80
CA ASP A 47 7.64 5.66 -7.99
C ASP A 47 7.20 6.47 -6.76
N ALA A 48 7.58 6.04 -5.55
CA ALA A 48 7.31 6.76 -4.31
C ALA A 48 8.02 8.12 -4.19
N LEU A 49 9.08 8.36 -4.97
CA LEU A 49 9.72 9.69 -5.05
C LEU A 49 8.81 10.73 -5.73
N LYS A 50 7.82 10.29 -6.52
CA LYS A 50 6.81 11.16 -7.13
C LYS A 50 5.57 11.21 -6.23
N VAL A 51 5.62 12.06 -5.23
CA VAL A 51 4.50 12.25 -4.30
C VAL A 51 3.33 12.95 -4.98
N ARG A 52 2.14 12.37 -4.88
CA ARG A 52 0.88 12.90 -5.42
C ARG A 52 -0.16 13.03 -4.31
N ALA A 53 -1.12 13.93 -4.48
CA ALA A 53 -2.23 14.05 -3.54
C ALA A 53 -3.10 12.78 -3.53
N GLY A 54 -3.41 12.26 -2.34
CA GLY A 54 -4.28 11.08 -2.18
C GLY A 54 -5.77 11.34 -2.38
N ILE A 55 -6.17 12.61 -2.44
CA ILE A 55 -7.56 13.04 -2.67
C ILE A 55 -7.60 14.21 -3.65
N ALA A 56 -8.70 14.30 -4.41
CA ALA A 56 -9.04 15.53 -5.12
C ALA A 56 -9.48 16.61 -4.11
N GLY A 57 -8.88 17.79 -4.21
CA GLY A 57 -9.10 18.89 -3.29
C GLY A 57 -8.20 20.09 -3.58
N VAL A 58 -8.19 21.04 -2.65
CA VAL A 58 -7.39 22.27 -2.70
C VAL A 58 -6.18 22.12 -1.78
N LEU A 59 -5.01 22.50 -2.27
CA LEU A 59 -3.76 22.53 -1.51
C LEU A 59 -3.79 23.69 -0.52
N GLN A 60 -3.74 23.39 0.77
CA GLN A 60 -3.82 24.41 1.83
C GLN A 60 -2.45 24.87 2.31
N ARG A 61 -1.52 23.92 2.52
CA ARG A 61 -0.19 24.19 3.08
C ARG A 61 0.84 23.24 2.50
N VAL A 62 2.03 23.76 2.24
CA VAL A 62 3.24 23.02 1.85
C VAL A 62 4.38 23.53 2.73
N PRO A 63 4.61 22.94 3.91
CA PRO A 63 5.62 23.41 4.85
C PRO A 63 7.03 22.89 4.49
N VAL A 64 7.36 22.80 3.21
CA VAL A 64 8.66 22.32 2.73
C VAL A 64 9.22 23.25 1.66
N GLU A 65 10.54 23.37 1.63
CA GLU A 65 11.27 24.21 0.69
C GLU A 65 12.01 23.38 -0.37
N GLU A 66 12.33 24.01 -1.50
CA GLU A 66 13.14 23.37 -2.54
C GLU A 66 14.56 23.08 -2.03
N GLY A 67 15.05 21.87 -2.28
CA GLY A 67 16.36 21.41 -1.78
C GLY A 67 16.34 20.89 -0.34
N GLN A 68 15.20 20.98 0.37
CA GLN A 68 15.05 20.39 1.70
C GLN A 68 15.04 18.85 1.63
N GLN A 69 15.86 18.22 2.46
CA GLN A 69 15.79 16.77 2.67
C GLN A 69 14.60 16.44 3.59
N VAL A 70 13.82 15.42 3.20
CA VAL A 70 12.64 14.98 3.93
C VAL A 70 12.73 13.49 4.25
N ASP A 71 12.32 13.13 5.47
CA ASP A 71 12.29 11.74 5.91
C ASP A 71 11.06 11.00 5.40
N ALA A 72 11.14 9.67 5.38
CA ALA A 72 9.99 8.82 5.04
C ALA A 72 8.85 9.05 6.05
N GLY A 73 7.66 9.36 5.53
CA GLY A 73 6.48 9.66 6.35
C GLY A 73 6.36 11.12 6.79
N ALA A 74 7.30 12.00 6.40
CA ALA A 74 7.18 13.42 6.66
C ALA A 74 5.94 14.02 5.97
N ASN A 75 5.29 14.98 6.65
CA ASN A 75 4.14 15.68 6.10
C ASN A 75 4.59 16.77 5.13
N LEU A 76 4.47 16.51 3.83
CA LEU A 76 4.87 17.44 2.78
C LEU A 76 3.80 18.47 2.41
N ALA A 77 2.53 18.08 2.50
CA ALA A 77 1.43 18.90 2.01
C ALA A 77 0.10 18.53 2.66
N ARG A 78 -0.72 19.54 2.95
CA ARG A 78 -2.10 19.36 3.38
C ARG A 78 -3.06 19.69 2.23
N VAL A 79 -3.81 18.69 1.79
CA VAL A 79 -4.90 18.84 0.82
C VAL A 79 -6.23 18.69 1.55
N ALA A 80 -7.17 19.59 1.31
CA ALA A 80 -8.51 19.51 1.86
C ALA A 80 -9.56 19.49 0.74
N ARG A 81 -10.69 18.82 0.97
CA ARG A 81 -11.83 18.83 0.07
C ARG A 81 -12.90 19.79 0.61
N PRO A 82 -13.07 21.00 0.03
CA PRO A 82 -14.02 21.97 0.58
C PRO A 82 -15.48 21.59 0.41
N GLY A 83 -15.79 20.68 -0.52
CA GLY A 83 -17.17 20.25 -0.83
C GLY A 83 -17.79 19.29 0.20
N ASP A 84 -16.96 18.58 0.96
CA ASP A 84 -17.40 17.60 1.97
C ASP A 84 -16.97 18.11 3.35
N LEU A 85 -17.87 18.84 4.03
CA LEU A 85 -17.60 19.41 5.35
C LEU A 85 -18.31 18.59 6.43
N MET A 86 -17.61 18.35 7.54
CA MET A 86 -18.16 17.73 8.74
C MET A 86 -18.04 18.71 9.91
N ALA A 87 -19.14 18.92 10.62
CA ALA A 87 -19.14 19.70 11.86
C ALA A 87 -18.99 18.74 13.05
N GLU A 88 -18.03 19.01 13.94
CA GLU A 88 -17.85 18.25 15.18
C GLU A 88 -18.42 19.05 16.34
N LEU A 89 -19.33 18.45 17.12
CA LEU A 89 -19.86 19.03 18.35
C LEU A 89 -19.60 18.05 19.51
N ARG A 90 -19.00 18.56 20.58
CA ARG A 90 -18.81 17.81 21.82
C ARG A 90 -19.99 18.04 22.75
N ILE A 91 -20.69 16.96 23.10
CA ILE A 91 -21.85 16.97 24.01
C ILE A 91 -21.54 16.17 25.28
N ALA A 92 -22.22 16.50 26.37
CA ALA A 92 -22.11 15.68 27.58
C ALA A 92 -22.72 14.29 27.35
N GLU A 93 -22.15 13.26 27.97
CA GLU A 93 -22.64 11.87 27.84
C GLU A 93 -24.12 11.73 28.22
N THR A 94 -24.58 12.54 29.18
CA THR A 94 -26.00 12.60 29.58
C THR A 94 -26.94 13.02 28.46
N GLN A 95 -26.47 13.87 27.54
CA GLN A 95 -27.22 14.37 26.38
C GLN A 95 -27.00 13.51 25.13
N ALA A 96 -25.97 12.67 25.11
CA ALA A 96 -25.68 11.79 23.98
C ALA A 96 -26.79 10.76 23.73
N LYS A 97 -27.55 10.40 24.77
CA LYS A 97 -28.70 9.49 24.66
C LYS A 97 -29.83 10.05 23.80
N ASP A 98 -29.92 11.38 23.71
CA ASP A 98 -30.99 12.08 22.98
C ASP A 98 -30.61 12.36 21.51
N VAL A 99 -29.43 11.92 21.08
CA VAL A 99 -28.91 12.13 19.71
C VAL A 99 -28.99 10.84 18.91
N VAL A 100 -29.52 10.92 17.69
CA VAL A 100 -29.74 9.76 16.80
C VAL A 100 -29.05 9.97 15.45
N ILE A 101 -28.44 8.92 14.91
CA ILE A 101 -27.86 8.94 13.55
C ILE A 101 -28.94 9.30 12.53
N GLY A 102 -28.65 10.25 11.66
CA GLY A 102 -29.56 10.75 10.63
C GLY A 102 -30.48 11.89 11.10
N GLN A 103 -30.41 12.31 12.36
CA GLN A 103 -31.19 13.44 12.89
C GLN A 103 -30.87 14.72 12.10
N PRO A 104 -31.89 15.48 11.64
CA PRO A 104 -31.65 16.72 10.92
C PRO A 104 -31.01 17.77 11.84
N ALA A 105 -29.94 18.38 11.37
CA ALA A 105 -29.21 19.42 12.07
C ALA A 105 -29.18 20.70 11.23
N ARG A 106 -29.11 21.85 11.89
CA ARG A 106 -28.89 23.15 11.25
C ARG A 106 -27.63 23.74 11.84
N ILE A 107 -26.65 24.02 10.98
CA ILE A 107 -25.34 24.51 11.36
C ILE A 107 -25.24 25.95 10.92
N ASP A 108 -25.09 26.88 11.86
CA ASP A 108 -24.83 28.28 11.55
C ASP A 108 -23.32 28.49 11.38
N THR A 109 -22.90 28.80 10.16
CA THR A 109 -21.50 29.07 9.80
C THR A 109 -21.11 30.55 9.96
N ARG A 110 -21.98 31.36 10.59
CA ARG A 110 -21.92 32.83 10.69
C ARG A 110 -22.06 33.57 9.36
N ASN A 111 -21.88 32.86 8.24
CA ASN A 111 -22.14 33.35 6.88
C ASN A 111 -23.46 32.77 6.31
N GLY A 112 -24.20 31.98 7.11
CA GLY A 112 -25.45 31.35 6.71
C GLY A 112 -25.73 30.04 7.46
N ILE A 113 -26.98 29.58 7.39
CA ILE A 113 -27.43 28.33 8.01
C ILE A 113 -27.43 27.21 6.96
N VAL A 114 -26.66 26.16 7.22
CA VAL A 114 -26.54 24.97 6.38
C VAL A 114 -27.30 23.83 7.02
N ALA A 115 -28.07 23.10 6.22
CA ALA A 115 -28.72 21.87 6.67
C ALA A 115 -27.71 20.70 6.66
N GLY A 116 -27.72 19.90 7.71
CA GLY A 116 -26.90 18.71 7.86
C GLY A 116 -27.66 17.56 8.49
N LYS A 117 -26.97 16.43 8.67
CA LYS A 117 -27.47 15.26 9.39
C LYS A 117 -26.37 14.78 10.33
N VAL A 118 -26.77 14.25 11.49
CA VAL A 118 -25.89 13.59 12.46
C VAL A 118 -25.39 12.26 11.92
#